data_AF-A0A0L7AH90-F1
#
_entry.id   AF-A0A0L7AH90-F1
#
_cell.length_a   1.000
_cell.length_b   1.000
_cell.length_c   1.000
_cell.angle_alpha   90.00
_cell.angle_beta   90.00
_cell.angle_gamma   90.00
#
_symmetry.space_group_name_H-M   'P 1'
#
loop_
_entity.id
_entity.type
_entity.pdbx_description
1 polymer ?
#
loop_
_entity_poly.entity_id
_entity_poly.type
_entity_poly.pdbx_seq_one_letter_code
_entity_poly.pdbx_strand_id
1 'polypeptide(L)'
;MKVNLLVLLFCLVPCCLLAKQQTTVGCFSAGKTNLKFVEISSGDIFLGYVIYEKSSKFIPLAFINKLEVTFDDRPSEFSYAWSEVVNGKINGLYVVSTQGARFNLFHYKSISGKTTEFEENIEAYNDDGTDCKWTG
;
A
#
# COMPACT_ATOMS: atom_id res chain seq x y z
N MET A 1 24.14 6.76 55.06
CA MET A 1 24.52 6.23 53.74
C MET A 1 23.74 7.00 52.68
N LYS A 2 24.43 7.76 51.83
CA LYS A 2 23.84 8.57 50.75
C LYS A 2 23.45 7.62 49.62
N VAL A 3 22.18 7.24 49.56
CA VAL A 3 21.65 6.51 48.40
C VAL A 3 21.65 7.50 47.24
N ASN A 4 22.48 7.22 46.22
CA ASN A 4 22.63 8.05 45.03
C ASN A 4 21.26 8.24 44.35
N LEU A 5 20.77 9.49 44.37
CA LEU A 5 19.55 9.94 43.68
C LEU A 5 19.60 9.68 42.15
N LEU A 6 20.76 9.32 41.61
CA LEU A 6 20.99 9.05 40.20
C LEU A 6 20.36 7.74 39.69
N VAL A 7 20.00 6.79 40.57
CA VAL A 7 19.44 5.49 40.16
C VAL A 7 17.94 5.56 39.86
N LEU A 8 17.22 6.57 40.38
CA LEU A 8 15.78 6.69 40.18
C LEU A 8 15.37 7.31 38.84
N LEU A 9 16.31 7.90 38.08
CA LEU A 9 16.01 8.64 36.85
C LEU A 9 15.97 7.73 35.59
N PHE A 10 16.34 6.46 35.70
CA PHE A 10 16.40 5.54 34.55
C PHE A 10 15.06 4.84 34.24
N CYS A 11 14.03 5.00 35.08
CA CYS A 11 12.75 4.29 34.95
C CYS A 11 11.64 5.09 34.24
N LEU A 12 11.94 6.26 33.68
CA LEU A 12 10.96 7.11 32.99
C LEU A 12 11.14 7.15 31.48
N VAL A 13 11.87 6.22 30.86
CA VAL A 13 11.85 6.08 29.40
C VAL A 13 10.51 5.43 29.04
N PRO A 14 9.54 6.16 28.46
CA PRO A 14 8.36 5.51 27.93
C PRO A 14 8.88 4.64 26.79
N CYS A 15 8.80 3.32 26.96
CA CYS A 15 9.00 2.40 25.86
C CYS A 15 7.79 2.60 24.94
N CYS A 16 7.84 3.62 24.08
CA CYS A 16 6.87 3.79 23.02
C CYS A 16 7.07 2.61 22.08
N LEU A 17 6.31 1.55 22.31
CA LEU A 17 6.12 0.47 21.35
C LEU A 17 5.44 1.12 20.15
N LEU A 18 6.24 1.57 19.18
CA LEU A 18 5.73 1.96 17.87
C LEU A 18 5.15 0.68 17.25
N ALA A 19 3.84 0.68 17.02
CA ALA A 19 3.22 -0.36 16.23
C ALA A 19 3.95 -0.43 14.88
N LYS A 20 4.35 -1.64 14.46
CA LYS A 20 5.02 -1.84 13.17
C LYS A 20 4.05 -1.46 12.06
N GLN A 21 4.20 -0.26 11.52
CA GLN A 21 3.50 0.18 10.32
C GLN A 21 4.34 -0.26 9.12
N GLN A 22 3.68 -0.88 8.14
CA GLN A 22 4.28 -1.25 6.87
C GLN A 22 3.67 -0.38 5.78
N THR A 23 4.52 0.13 4.89
CA THR A 23 4.09 0.86 3.70
C THR A 23 4.55 0.09 2.48
N THR A 24 3.64 -0.19 1.56
CA THR A 24 3.90 -0.86 0.30
C THR A 24 3.57 0.13 -0.82
N VAL A 25 4.51 0.34 -1.73
CA VAL A 25 4.32 1.19 -2.91
C VAL A 25 4.38 0.33 -4.16
N GLY A 26 3.49 0.59 -5.11
CA GLY A 26 3.49 -0.03 -6.43
C GLY A 26 3.44 1.01 -7.54
N CYS A 27 4.34 0.89 -8.51
CA CYS A 27 4.38 1.74 -9.70
C CYS A 27 3.83 0.97 -10.89
N PHE A 28 2.77 1.49 -11.52
CA PHE A 28 1.94 0.72 -12.46
C PHE A 28 1.63 1.49 -13.74
N SER A 29 1.67 0.80 -14.88
CA SER A 29 1.42 1.39 -16.20
C SER A 29 0.35 0.60 -16.99
N ALA A 30 -0.49 1.32 -17.73
CA ALA A 30 -1.48 0.79 -18.67
C ALA A 30 -1.47 1.65 -19.94
N GLY A 31 -0.67 1.24 -20.93
CA GLY A 31 -0.42 2.02 -22.14
C GLY A 31 0.25 3.37 -21.81
N LYS A 32 -0.47 4.48 -22.05
CA LYS A 32 0.00 5.85 -21.72
C LYS A 32 -0.46 6.35 -20.35
N THR A 33 -1.13 5.49 -19.60
CA THR A 33 -1.66 5.80 -18.26
C THR A 33 -0.74 5.21 -17.24
N ASN A 34 -0.49 5.99 -16.21
CA ASN A 34 0.52 5.77 -15.23
C ASN A 34 -0.13 6.03 -13.86
N LEU A 35 -0.03 5.05 -12.95
CA LEU A 35 -0.62 5.02 -11.63
C LEU A 35 0.40 4.62 -10.55
N LYS A 36 0.45 5.36 -9.45
CA LYS A 36 1.07 4.95 -8.19
C LYS A 36 0.00 4.41 -7.26
N PHE A 37 0.24 3.24 -6.67
CA PHE A 37 -0.54 2.67 -5.57
C PHE A 37 0.26 2.74 -4.28
N VAL A 38 -0.39 3.08 -3.18
CA VAL A 38 0.20 3.06 -1.85
C VAL A 38 -0.75 2.36 -0.90
N GLU A 39 -0.24 1.36 -0.20
CA GLU A 39 -0.89 0.68 0.93
C GLU A 39 -0.11 0.99 2.20
N ILE A 40 -0.84 1.31 3.27
CA ILE A 40 -0.31 1.45 4.62
C ILE A 40 -1.07 0.45 5.50
N SER A 41 -0.33 -0.44 6.17
CA SER A 41 -0.91 -1.47 7.04
C SER A 41 -0.30 -1.48 8.43
N SER A 42 -1.13 -1.79 9.42
CA SER A 42 -0.71 -2.03 10.81
C SER A 42 -1.67 -3.02 11.47
N GLY A 43 -1.19 -4.24 11.74
CA GLY A 43 -2.08 -5.35 12.12
C GLY A 43 -3.10 -5.63 11.01
N ASP A 44 -4.39 -5.65 11.39
CA ASP A 44 -5.51 -5.88 10.46
C ASP A 44 -6.10 -4.59 9.87
N ILE A 45 -5.44 -3.45 10.08
CA ILE A 45 -5.87 -2.16 9.54
C ILE A 45 -5.14 -1.90 8.24
N PHE A 46 -5.91 -1.58 7.19
CA PHE A 46 -5.41 -1.28 5.85
C PHE A 46 -5.93 0.08 5.38
N LEU A 47 -5.02 0.94 4.95
CA LEU A 47 -5.32 2.19 4.26
C LEU A 47 -4.69 2.11 2.87
N GLY A 48 -5.41 2.59 1.86
CA GLY A 48 -4.92 2.58 0.49
C GLY A 48 -5.26 3.87 -0.23
N TYR A 49 -4.43 4.25 -1.19
CA TYR A 49 -4.77 5.27 -2.16
C TYR A 49 -4.03 5.05 -3.47
N VAL A 50 -4.52 5.66 -4.53
CA VAL A 50 -3.83 5.74 -5.82
C VAL A 50 -3.63 7.17 -6.26
N ILE A 51 -2.57 7.43 -7.03
CA ILE A 51 -2.27 8.72 -7.64
C ILE A 51 -1.92 8.47 -9.11
N TYR A 52 -2.68 9.05 -10.03
CA TYR A 52 -2.34 9.02 -11.44
C TYR A 52 -1.23 10.04 -11.72
N GLU A 53 -0.25 9.70 -12.56
CA GLU A 53 0.89 10.58 -12.91
C GLU A 53 0.45 12.00 -13.29
N LYS A 54 -0.63 12.12 -14.06
CA LYS A 54 -1.13 13.40 -14.58
C LYS A 54 -2.11 14.11 -13.63
N SER A 55 -2.16 13.69 -12.37
CA SER A 55 -3.08 14.21 -11.35
C SER A 55 -2.34 14.47 -10.06
N SER A 56 -2.50 15.67 -9.50
CA SER A 56 -2.03 16.00 -8.16
C SER A 56 -2.98 15.51 -7.04
N LYS A 57 -4.13 14.92 -7.40
CA LYS A 57 -5.13 14.43 -6.45
C LYS A 57 -4.99 12.93 -6.27
N PHE A 58 -4.84 12.51 -5.02
CA PHE A 58 -4.97 11.11 -4.64
C PHE A 58 -6.45 10.70 -4.65
N ILE A 59 -6.69 9.42 -4.92
CA ILE A 59 -7.99 8.78 -4.81
C ILE A 59 -7.92 7.78 -3.66
N PRO A 60 -8.65 8.00 -2.56
CA PRO A 60 -8.66 7.08 -1.45
C PRO A 60 -9.32 5.75 -1.83
N LEU A 61 -8.77 4.67 -1.27
CA LEU A 61 -9.25 3.31 -1.43
C LEU A 61 -9.79 2.80 -0.09
N ALA A 62 -11.07 2.40 -0.08
CA ALA A 62 -11.68 1.76 1.07
C ALA A 62 -11.43 0.24 0.98
N PHE A 63 -10.76 -0.31 2.00
CA PHE A 63 -10.48 -1.74 2.09
C PHE A 63 -11.77 -2.55 2.12
N ILE A 64 -11.84 -3.62 1.32
CA ILE A 64 -12.99 -4.54 1.28
C ILE A 64 -12.60 -5.85 1.96
N ASN A 65 -11.57 -6.51 1.43
CA ASN A 65 -11.10 -7.79 1.94
C ASN A 65 -9.67 -8.08 1.50
N LYS A 66 -9.11 -9.10 2.17
CA LYS A 66 -7.83 -9.73 1.85
C LYS A 66 -8.08 -11.23 1.73
N LEU A 67 -7.46 -11.84 0.72
CA LEU A 67 -7.39 -13.29 0.53
C LEU A 67 -5.92 -13.70 0.53
N GLU A 68 -5.63 -14.84 1.15
CA GLU A 68 -4.30 -15.46 1.13
C GLU A 68 -4.43 -16.86 0.52
N VAL A 69 -3.54 -17.17 -0.43
CA VAL A 69 -3.35 -18.50 -0.98
C VAL A 69 -1.94 -18.95 -0.64
N THR A 70 -1.85 -20.01 0.16
CA THR A 70 -0.58 -20.61 0.60
C THR A 70 -0.12 -21.67 -0.38
N PHE A 71 1.20 -21.77 -0.59
CA PHE A 71 1.83 -22.78 -1.42
C PHE A 71 2.98 -23.44 -0.64
N ASP A 72 3.24 -24.73 -0.90
CA ASP A 72 4.29 -25.47 -0.20
C ASP A 72 5.70 -25.16 -0.72
N ASP A 73 5.82 -24.82 -2.00
CA ASP A 73 7.08 -24.69 -2.73
C ASP A 73 7.45 -23.25 -3.11
N ARG A 74 6.58 -22.28 -2.82
CA ARG A 74 6.77 -20.86 -3.15
C ARG A 74 6.08 -19.93 -2.14
N PRO A 75 6.39 -18.63 -2.13
CA PRO A 75 5.75 -17.68 -1.21
C PRO A 75 4.22 -17.63 -1.37
N SER A 76 3.52 -17.38 -0.26
CA SER A 76 2.08 -17.09 -0.27
C SER A 76 1.75 -15.96 -1.23
N GLU A 77 0.60 -16.07 -1.88
CA GLU A 77 0.01 -15.01 -2.68
C GLU A 77 -1.09 -14.32 -1.88
N PHE A 78 -1.03 -13.00 -1.84
CA PHE A 78 -2.02 -12.17 -1.17
C PHE A 78 -2.79 -11.36 -2.21
N SER A 79 -4.11 -11.35 -2.13
CA SER A 79 -4.98 -10.51 -2.97
C SER A 79 -5.81 -9.59 -2.09
N TYR A 80 -5.81 -8.29 -2.42
CA TYR A 80 -6.54 -7.26 -1.70
C TYR A 80 -7.55 -6.63 -2.65
N ALA A 81 -8.82 -6.52 -2.22
CA ALA A 81 -9.83 -5.78 -2.95
C ALA A 81 -10.15 -4.46 -2.25
N TRP A 82 -10.36 -3.43 -3.07
CA TRP A 82 -10.52 -2.07 -2.64
C TRP A 82 -11.65 -1.40 -3.41
N SER A 83 -12.44 -0.55 -2.74
CA SER A 83 -13.38 0.34 -3.40
C SER A 83 -12.74 1.70 -3.64
N GLU A 84 -12.78 2.18 -4.88
CA GLU A 84 -12.37 3.52 -5.25
C GLU A 84 -13.41 4.54 -4.76
N VAL A 85 -13.00 5.49 -3.93
CA VAL A 85 -13.90 6.52 -3.38
C VAL A 85 -13.57 7.89 -3.97
N VAL A 86 -14.48 8.43 -4.80
CA VAL A 86 -14.36 9.78 -5.37
C VAL A 86 -15.56 10.60 -4.92
N ASN A 87 -15.31 11.77 -4.32
CA ASN A 87 -16.34 12.68 -3.80
C ASN A 87 -17.36 11.97 -2.88
N GLY A 88 -16.87 11.08 -2.01
CA GLY A 88 -17.70 10.32 -1.07
C GLY A 88 -18.55 9.20 -1.69
N LYS A 89 -18.34 8.87 -2.96
CA LYS A 89 -19.08 7.80 -3.66
C LYS A 89 -18.13 6.73 -4.17
N ILE A 90 -18.62 5.48 -4.21
CA ILE A 90 -17.89 4.38 -4.86
C ILE A 90 -17.96 4.56 -6.37
N ASN A 91 -16.80 4.61 -7.04
CA ASN A 91 -16.69 4.80 -8.50
C ASN A 91 -16.12 3.60 -9.24
N GLY A 92 -15.47 2.69 -8.52
CA GLY A 92 -14.89 1.48 -9.08
C GLY A 92 -14.28 0.59 -8.01
N LEU A 93 -13.64 -0.47 -8.46
CA LEU A 93 -12.99 -1.48 -7.64
C LEU A 93 -11.57 -1.70 -8.15
N TYR A 94 -10.62 -1.77 -7.23
CA TYR A 94 -9.28 -2.27 -7.51
C TYR A 94 -9.09 -3.64 -6.89
N VAL A 95 -8.36 -4.51 -7.58
CA VAL A 95 -7.78 -5.71 -6.98
C VAL A 95 -6.29 -5.70 -7.27
N VAL A 96 -5.53 -5.84 -6.19
CA VAL A 96 -4.07 -5.95 -6.24
C VAL A 96 -3.68 -7.30 -5.66
N SER A 97 -2.79 -8.02 -6.34
CA SER A 97 -2.19 -9.22 -5.77
C SER A 97 -0.67 -9.14 -5.76
N THR A 98 -0.09 -9.72 -4.71
CA THR A 98 1.36 -9.75 -4.46
C THR A 98 1.79 -11.16 -4.12
N GLN A 99 2.94 -11.57 -4.63
CA GLN A 99 3.61 -12.80 -4.22
C GLN A 99 5.10 -12.52 -4.04
N GLY A 100 5.62 -12.82 -2.85
CA GLY A 100 6.98 -12.44 -2.49
C GLY A 100 7.17 -10.92 -2.53
N ALA A 101 8.13 -10.44 -3.32
CA ALA A 101 8.47 -9.02 -3.44
C ALA A 101 7.89 -8.34 -4.68
N ARG A 102 6.95 -8.99 -5.38
CA ARG A 102 6.43 -8.54 -6.68
C ARG A 102 4.91 -8.42 -6.68
N PHE A 103 4.40 -7.53 -7.51
CA PHE A 103 2.98 -7.48 -7.80
C PHE A 103 2.67 -8.43 -8.96
N ASN A 104 1.70 -9.31 -8.75
CA ASN A 104 1.25 -10.28 -9.75
C ASN A 104 0.13 -9.70 -10.62
N LEU A 105 -0.76 -8.91 -10.01
CA LEU A 105 -1.93 -8.32 -10.66
C LEU A 105 -2.21 -6.95 -10.06
N PHE A 106 -2.56 -6.00 -10.92
CA PHE A 106 -3.22 -4.77 -10.49
C PHE A 106 -4.30 -4.41 -11.50
N HIS A 107 -5.57 -4.65 -11.15
CA HIS A 107 -6.68 -4.33 -12.03
C HIS A 107 -7.60 -3.28 -11.44
N TYR A 108 -8.27 -2.56 -12.32
CA TYR A 108 -9.37 -1.66 -12.02
C TYR A 108 -10.62 -2.07 -12.79
N LYS A 109 -11.78 -1.94 -12.16
CA LYS A 109 -13.09 -2.04 -12.79
C LYS A 109 -13.96 -0.87 -12.35
N SER A 110 -14.35 -0.01 -13.29
CA SER A 110 -15.30 1.08 -13.01
C SER A 110 -16.70 0.54 -12.70
N ILE A 111 -17.53 1.36 -12.07
CA ILE A 111 -18.96 1.07 -11.87
C ILE A 111 -19.72 0.91 -13.19
N SER A 112 -19.24 1.54 -14.27
CA SER A 112 -19.77 1.36 -15.63
C SER A 112 -19.32 0.07 -16.32
N GLY A 113 -18.48 -0.74 -15.66
CA GLY A 113 -18.00 -2.02 -16.16
C GLY A 113 -16.74 -1.95 -17.02
N LYS A 114 -16.16 -0.77 -17.24
CA LYS A 114 -14.88 -0.63 -17.94
C LYS A 114 -13.77 -1.21 -17.06
N THR A 115 -12.98 -2.11 -17.63
CA THR A 115 -11.82 -2.69 -16.96
C THR A 115 -10.52 -2.06 -17.46
N THR A 116 -9.51 -2.04 -16.61
CA THR A 116 -8.15 -1.66 -16.97
C THR A 116 -7.20 -2.51 -16.15
N GLU A 117 -6.32 -3.23 -16.82
CA GLU A 117 -5.23 -3.97 -16.20
C GLU A 117 -3.98 -3.11 -16.28
N PHE A 118 -3.24 -3.07 -15.17
CA PHE A 118 -1.99 -2.36 -15.07
C PHE A 118 -0.86 -3.34 -14.80
N GLU A 119 0.26 -3.12 -15.47
CA GLU A 119 1.49 -3.89 -15.29
C GLU A 119 2.43 -3.13 -14.34
N GLU A 120 3.11 -3.87 -13.47
CA GLU A 120 4.13 -3.29 -12.60
C GLU A 120 5.31 -2.78 -13.45
N ASN A 121 5.63 -1.50 -13.31
CA ASN A 121 6.77 -0.88 -13.97
C ASN A 121 7.94 -0.77 -12.98
N ILE A 122 8.92 -1.66 -13.13
CA ILE A 122 10.08 -1.77 -12.21
C ILE A 122 11.04 -0.58 -12.36
N GLU A 123 11.22 -0.09 -13.59
CA GLU A 123 12.16 1.00 -13.90
C GLU A 123 11.68 2.34 -13.34
N ALA A 124 10.40 2.37 -12.96
CA ALA A 124 9.68 3.51 -12.50
C ALA A 124 9.82 3.79 -11.01
N TYR A 125 10.30 2.83 -10.21
CA TYR A 125 10.57 3.05 -8.79
C TYR A 125 11.78 3.96 -8.60
N ASN A 126 11.76 4.76 -7.53
CA ASN A 126 12.95 5.41 -7.02
C ASN A 126 13.96 4.40 -6.47
N ASP A 127 15.16 4.85 -6.13
CA ASP A 127 16.28 3.95 -5.87
C ASP A 127 16.12 3.12 -4.58
N ASP A 128 15.28 3.57 -3.64
CA ASP A 128 14.95 2.83 -2.41
C ASP A 128 13.60 2.09 -2.48
N GLY A 129 12.89 2.16 -3.61
CA GLY A 129 11.60 1.50 -3.82
C GLY A 129 10.43 2.07 -3.01
N THR A 130 10.60 3.23 -2.38
CA THR A 130 9.57 3.87 -1.54
C THR A 130 8.66 4.84 -2.30
N ASP A 131 8.96 5.14 -3.56
CA ASP A 131 8.14 6.01 -4.42
C ASP A 131 8.32 5.70 -5.92
N CYS A 132 7.48 6.29 -6.76
CA CYS A 132 7.63 6.29 -8.21
C CYS A 132 8.35 7.57 -8.66
N LYS A 133 9.31 7.46 -9.60
CA LYS A 133 10.12 8.56 -10.18
C LYS A 133 9.33 9.60 -10.98
N TRP A 134 8.00 9.58 -10.92
CA TRP A 134 7.15 10.21 -11.91
C TRP A 134 6.77 11.56 -11.33
N THR A 135 7.20 12.63 -12.00
CA THR A 135 6.88 13.99 -11.59
C THR A 135 5.40 14.22 -11.84
N GLY A 136 4.61 14.26 -10.77
CA GLY A 136 3.25 14.81 -10.82
C GLY A 136 3.24 16.28 -11.20
#